data_AF-A0A4R4C2L5-F1
#
_entry.id   AF-A0A4R4C2L5-F1
#
_cell.length_a   1.000
_cell.length_b   1.000
_cell.length_c   1.000
_cell.angle_alpha   90.00
_cell.angle_beta   90.00
_cell.angle_gamma   90.00
#
_symmetry.space_group_name_H-M   'P 1'
#
loop_
_entity.id
_entity.type
_entity.pdbx_description
1 polymer ?
#
loop_
_entity_poly.entity_id
_entity_poly.type
_entity_poly.pdbx_seq_one_letter_code
_entity_poly.pdbx_strand_id
1 'polypeptide(L)'
;MRAEQMLPDHADRIEADGTTIRKGTVGAFLVNARVLTDPNAAPADRARAEADTIDALPALRALGLFDVLDVRDPALRAWLDAR
;
A
#
# COMPACT_ATOMS: atom_id res chain seq x y z
N MET A 1 -6.83 -16.37 -10.48
CA MET A 1 -5.82 -16.71 -9.46
C MET A 1 -6.49 -16.64 -8.10
N ARG A 2 -6.24 -17.60 -7.22
CA ARG A 2 -6.68 -17.52 -5.81
C ARG A 2 -5.58 -16.90 -4.94
N ALA A 3 -5.93 -16.34 -3.79
CA ALA A 3 -4.98 -15.65 -2.92
C ALA A 3 -3.84 -16.58 -2.48
N GLU A 4 -4.16 -17.82 -2.10
CA GLU A 4 -3.22 -18.85 -1.67
C GLU A 4 -2.28 -19.32 -2.79
N GLN A 5 -2.65 -19.11 -4.06
CA GLN A 5 -1.79 -19.40 -5.20
C GLN A 5 -0.79 -18.28 -5.48
N MET A 6 -1.12 -17.06 -5.07
CA MET A 6 -0.26 -15.89 -5.19
C MET A 6 0.72 -15.80 -4.02
N LEU A 7 0.21 -15.99 -2.80
CA LEU A 7 0.99 -16.03 -1.58
C LEU A 7 0.52 -17.23 -0.74
N PRO A 8 1.31 -18.32 -0.69
CA PRO A 8 0.94 -19.53 0.04
C PRO A 8 0.64 -19.26 1.52
N ASP A 9 -0.26 -20.04 2.11
CA ASP A 9 -0.71 -19.81 3.50
C ASP A 9 0.42 -19.81 4.54
N HIS A 10 1.45 -20.61 4.30
CA HIS A 10 2.63 -20.74 5.16
C HIS A 10 3.69 -19.65 4.94
N ALA A 11 3.48 -18.76 3.96
CA ALA A 11 4.40 -17.69 3.61
C ALA A 11 3.83 -16.32 3.99
N ASP A 12 4.62 -15.54 4.73
CA ASP A 12 4.29 -14.14 5.07
C ASP A 12 4.84 -13.15 4.04
N ARG A 13 5.62 -13.63 3.06
CA ARG A 13 6.19 -12.81 1.99
C ARG A 13 6.52 -13.64 0.76
N ILE A 14 6.58 -12.97 -0.39
CA ILE A 14 7.13 -13.47 -1.65
C ILE A 14 8.14 -12.45 -2.20
N GLU A 15 8.99 -12.91 -3.11
CA GLU A 15 9.80 -12.04 -3.97
C GLU A 15 9.12 -11.95 -5.34
N ALA A 16 8.88 -10.74 -5.83
CA ALA A 16 8.42 -10.51 -7.19
C ALA A 16 9.22 -9.35 -7.79
N ASP A 17 9.82 -9.57 -8.96
CA ASP A 17 10.64 -8.58 -9.67
C ASP A 17 11.69 -7.87 -8.78
N GLY A 18 12.36 -8.64 -7.91
CA GLY A 18 13.37 -8.13 -6.97
C GLY A 18 12.82 -7.31 -5.81
N THR A 19 11.50 -7.31 -5.61
CA THR A 19 10.82 -6.64 -4.50
C THR A 19 10.20 -7.67 -3.56
N THR A 20 10.52 -7.56 -2.27
CA THR A 20 9.85 -8.33 -1.22
C THR A 20 8.44 -7.79 -0.99
N ILE A 21 7.43 -8.62 -1.22
CA ILE A 21 6.03 -8.29 -0.97
C ILE A 21 5.54 -9.06 0.25
N ARG A 22 4.99 -8.37 1.24
CA ARG A 22 4.48 -8.97 2.49
C ARG A 22 2.98 -9.28 2.41
N LYS A 23 2.58 -10.33 3.10
CA LYS A 23 1.17 -10.61 3.39
C LYS A 23 0.57 -9.40 4.10
N GLY A 24 -0.51 -8.87 3.54
CA GLY A 24 -1.19 -7.70 4.11
C GLY A 24 -0.71 -6.34 3.60
N THR A 25 0.28 -6.25 2.69
CA THR A 25 0.72 -4.95 2.11
C THR A 25 -0.46 -4.13 1.57
N VAL A 26 -1.36 -4.74 0.80
CA VAL A 26 -2.56 -4.06 0.27
C VAL A 26 -3.50 -3.62 1.40
N GLY A 27 -3.71 -4.46 2.41
CA GLY A 27 -4.57 -4.13 3.56
C GLY A 27 -4.01 -2.97 4.39
N ALA A 28 -2.69 -2.97 4.65
CA ALA A 28 -2.00 -1.90 5.34
C ALA A 28 -2.10 -0.58 4.56
N PHE A 29 -1.92 -0.61 3.23
CA PHE A 29 -2.13 0.55 2.38
C PHE A 29 -3.54 1.14 2.52
N LEU A 30 -4.59 0.31 2.51
CA LEU A 30 -5.97 0.79 2.67
C LEU A 30 -6.21 1.43 4.04
N VAL A 31 -5.57 0.94 5.10
CA VAL A 31 -5.65 1.54 6.44
C VAL A 31 -4.93 2.88 6.48
N ASN A 32 -3.69 2.94 5.97
CA ASN A 32 -2.90 4.17 5.92
C ASN A 32 -3.59 5.24 5.05
N ALA A 33 -4.11 4.86 3.88
CA ALA A 33 -4.86 5.76 3.01
C ALA A 33 -6.02 6.44 3.75
N ARG A 34 -6.76 5.70 4.60
CA ARG A 34 -7.84 6.28 5.41
C ARG A 34 -7.32 7.33 6.38
N VAL A 35 -6.21 7.06 7.08
CA VAL A 35 -5.54 8.02 7.97
C VAL A 35 -5.09 9.26 7.20
N LEU A 36 -4.48 9.08 6.02
CA LEU A 36 -3.97 10.17 5.18
C LEU A 36 -5.08 11.05 4.60
N THR A 37 -6.29 10.53 4.47
CA THR A 37 -7.48 11.29 4.01
C THR A 37 -8.34 11.84 5.13
N ASP A 38 -8.08 11.46 6.39
CA ASP A 38 -8.86 11.93 7.53
C ASP A 38 -8.40 13.35 7.93
N PRO A 39 -9.28 14.36 7.87
CA PRO A 39 -8.94 15.72 8.28
C PRO A 39 -8.66 15.85 9.79
N ASN A 40 -9.10 14.89 10.60
CA ASN A 40 -8.93 14.90 12.06
C ASN A 40 -7.82 13.97 12.54
N ALA A 41 -7.08 13.30 11.64
CA ALA A 41 -5.97 12.44 12.03
C ALA A 41 -4.93 13.23 12.82
N ALA A 42 -4.45 12.65 13.93
CA ALA A 42 -3.39 13.26 14.71
C ALA A 42 -2.11 13.39 13.86
N PRO A 43 -1.31 14.45 14.02
CA PRO A 43 -0.10 14.64 13.22
C PRO A 43 0.88 13.48 13.26
N ALA A 44 1.01 12.81 14.42
CA ALA A 44 1.87 11.64 14.58
C ALA A 44 1.38 10.42 13.78
N ASP A 45 0.06 10.20 13.77
CA ASP A 45 -0.55 9.09 13.02
C ASP A 45 -0.42 9.33 11.52
N ARG A 46 -0.60 10.57 11.07
CA ARG A 46 -0.39 10.96 9.67
C ARG A 46 1.06 10.72 9.24
N ALA A 47 2.02 11.18 10.03
CA ALA A 47 3.45 10.97 9.73
C ALA A 47 3.82 9.48 9.67
N ARG A 48 3.25 8.65 10.55
CA ARG A 48 3.44 7.19 10.51
C ARG A 48 2.84 6.60 9.25
N ALA A 49 1.58 6.94 8.93
CA ALA A 49 0.90 6.45 7.74
C ALA A 49 1.62 6.86 6.44
N GLU A 50 2.20 8.06 6.39
CA GLU A 50 3.01 8.51 5.25
C GLU A 50 4.25 7.63 5.09
N ALA A 51 5.03 7.43 6.15
CA ALA A 51 6.24 6.61 6.13
C ALA A 51 5.93 5.16 5.71
N ASP A 52 4.93 4.54 6.36
CA ASP A 52 4.55 3.16 6.07
C ASP A 52 3.98 3.02 4.64
N THR A 53 3.32 4.05 4.12
CA THR A 53 2.84 4.06 2.72
C THR A 53 4.00 4.16 1.73
N ILE A 54 4.98 5.04 1.99
CA ILE A 54 6.18 5.18 1.14
C ILE A 54 6.95 3.87 1.09
N ASP A 55 7.16 3.23 2.24
CA ASP A 55 7.85 1.95 2.32
C ASP A 55 7.12 0.83 1.56
N ALA A 56 5.79 0.89 1.50
CA ALA A 56 4.96 -0.07 0.78
C ALA A 56 4.86 0.20 -0.73
N LEU A 57 5.14 1.42 -1.20
CA LEU A 57 4.93 1.82 -2.61
C LEU A 57 5.62 0.90 -3.62
N PRO A 58 6.90 0.48 -3.46
CA PRO A 58 7.54 -0.43 -4.40
C PRO A 58 6.77 -1.74 -4.55
N ALA A 59 6.31 -2.33 -3.44
CA ALA A 59 5.53 -3.56 -3.45
C ALA A 59 4.15 -3.36 -4.09
N LEU A 60 3.46 -2.24 -3.81
CA LEU A 60 2.16 -1.93 -4.42
C LEU A 60 2.27 -1.73 -5.94
N ARG A 61 3.37 -1.13 -6.40
CA ARG A 61 3.71 -0.96 -7.83
C ARG A 61 4.04 -2.30 -8.48
N ALA A 62 4.88 -3.13 -7.85
CA ALA A 62 5.19 -4.48 -8.35
C ALA A 62 3.96 -5.40 -8.43
N LEU A 63 2.99 -5.21 -7.53
CA LEU A 63 1.69 -5.89 -7.58
C LEU A 63 0.79 -5.43 -8.74
N GLY A 64 1.10 -4.31 -9.40
CA GLY A 64 0.25 -3.69 -10.41
C GLY A 64 -1.07 -3.15 -9.83
N LEU A 65 -1.12 -2.82 -8.53
CA LEU A 65 -2.35 -2.38 -7.88
C LEU A 65 -2.95 -1.15 -8.58
N PHE A 66 -2.09 -0.20 -8.92
CA PHE A 66 -2.47 1.07 -9.55
C PHE A 66 -2.70 0.96 -11.07
N ASP A 67 -2.37 -0.18 -11.69
CA ASP A 67 -2.68 -0.43 -13.10
C ASP A 67 -4.15 -0.83 -13.30
N VAL A 68 -4.80 -1.31 -12.22
CA VAL A 68 -6.20 -1.79 -12.23
C VAL A 68 -7.13 -0.86 -11.46
N LEU A 69 -6.65 -0.26 -10.36
CA LEU A 69 -7.44 0.55 -9.45
C LEU A 69 -6.87 1.96 -9.34
N ASP A 70 -7.74 2.96 -9.34
CA ASP A 70 -7.37 4.35 -9.10
C ASP A 70 -7.68 4.78 -7.65
N VAL A 71 -6.85 5.66 -7.10
CA VAL A 71 -7.05 6.24 -5.78
C VAL A 71 -8.09 7.35 -5.87
N ARG A 72 -9.21 7.15 -5.19
CA ARG A 72 -10.39 8.01 -5.32
C ARG A 72 -10.21 9.41 -4.72
N ASP A 73 -9.40 9.55 -3.66
CA ASP A 73 -9.13 10.86 -3.06
C ASP A 73 -8.09 11.60 -3.91
N PRO A 74 -8.42 12.78 -4.47
CA PRO A 74 -7.52 13.46 -5.40
C PRO A 74 -6.23 13.95 -4.75
N ALA A 75 -6.27 14.35 -3.47
CA ALA A 75 -5.09 14.85 -2.77
C ALA A 75 -4.13 13.71 -2.44
N LEU A 76 -4.65 12.57 -2.00
CA LEU A 76 -3.86 11.37 -1.79
C LEU A 76 -3.27 10.86 -3.11
N ARG A 77 -4.05 10.83 -4.20
CA ARG A 77 -3.55 10.42 -5.51
C ARG A 77 -2.39 11.30 -5.97
N ALA A 78 -2.57 12.62 -5.95
CA ALA A 78 -1.50 13.55 -6.32
C ALA A 78 -0.26 13.41 -5.42
N TRP A 79 -0.45 13.13 -4.13
CA TRP A 79 0.65 12.86 -3.21
C TRP A 79 1.40 11.58 -3.57
N LEU A 80 0.72 10.49 -3.95
CA LEU A 80 1.32 9.23 -4.37
C LEU A 80 2.08 9.37 -5.70
N ASP A 81 1.53 10.13 -6.65
CA ASP A 81 2.16 10.40 -7.95
C ASP A 81 3.47 11.18 -7.83
N ALA A 82 3.62 11.96 -6.76
CA ALA A 82 4.83 12.72 -6.47
C ALA A 82 5.95 11.88 -5.80
N ARG A 83 5.73 10.58 -5.52
CA ARG A 83 6.68 9.69 -4.82
C ARG A 83 7.36 8.65 -5.70
#